data_AF-A0A1S8DAE4-F1
#
_entry.id   AF-A0A1S8DAE4-F1
#
_cell.length_a   1.000
_cell.length_b   1.000
_cell.length_c   1.000
_cell.angle_alpha   90.00
_cell.angle_beta   90.00
_cell.angle_gamma   90.00
#
_symmetry.space_group_name_H-M   'P 1'
#
loop_
_entity.id
_entity.type
_entity.pdbx_description
1 polymer ?
#
loop_
_entity_poly.entity_id
_entity_poly.type
_entity_poly.pdbx_seq_one_letter_code
_entity_poly.pdbx_strand_id
1 'polypeptide(L)'
;MPGLRRSYPKSFKAQVVEECSQPGASVAGVALSHGLNANLVHKWIRRQQAQLPAVPSSFIPIPLVPSLPATPSAADMAIQIVIPHRVGKLSVQWPGNDPEGCARFLRELLK
;
A
#
# COMPACT_ATOMS: atom_id res chain seq x y z
N MET A 1 4.29 -11.31 -48.51
CA MET A 1 3.43 -12.48 -48.22
C MET A 1 2.64 -12.19 -46.94
N PRO A 2 1.31 -12.04 -46.99
CA PRO A 2 0.53 -11.82 -45.77
C PRO A 2 0.63 -13.06 -44.88
N GLY A 3 1.10 -12.89 -43.64
CA GLY A 3 1.29 -13.98 -42.69
C GLY A 3 -0.03 -14.67 -42.37
N LEU A 4 -0.11 -15.97 -42.65
CA LEU A 4 -1.31 -16.79 -42.42
C LEU A 4 -1.58 -16.87 -40.92
N ARG A 5 -2.57 -16.10 -40.43
CA ARG A 5 -2.97 -16.14 -39.03
C ARG A 5 -3.58 -17.52 -38.74
N ARG A 6 -2.88 -18.34 -37.96
CA ARG A 6 -3.41 -19.62 -37.46
C ARG A 6 -4.71 -19.35 -36.68
N SER A 7 -5.82 -19.88 -37.18
CA SER A 7 -7.10 -19.83 -36.49
C SER A 7 -7.28 -21.10 -35.66
N TYR A 8 -7.50 -20.94 -34.36
CA TYR A 8 -7.77 -22.05 -33.45
C TYR A 8 -9.29 -22.20 -33.24
N PRO A 9 -9.82 -23.44 -33.22
CA PRO A 9 -11.24 -23.69 -32.95
C PRO A 9 -11.63 -23.22 -31.55
N LYS A 10 -12.92 -22.88 -31.37
CA LYS A 10 -13.42 -22.32 -30.10
C LYS A 10 -13.27 -23.31 -28.92
N SER A 11 -13.50 -24.60 -29.17
CA SER A 11 -13.35 -25.67 -28.17
C SER A 11 -11.94 -25.74 -27.62
N PHE A 12 -10.93 -25.71 -28.50
CA PHE A 12 -9.53 -25.73 -28.09
C PHE A 12 -9.14 -24.49 -27.27
N LYS A 13 -9.61 -23.30 -27.65
CA LYS A 13 -9.39 -22.08 -26.86
C LYS A 13 -9.99 -22.18 -25.47
N ALA A 14 -11.21 -22.72 -25.36
CA ALA A 14 -11.89 -22.89 -24.08
C ALA A 14 -11.14 -23.87 -23.18
N GLN A 15 -10.70 -25.01 -23.72
CA GLN A 15 -9.91 -26.01 -23.00
C GLN A 15 -8.63 -25.41 -22.42
N VAL A 16 -7.86 -24.66 -23.22
CA VAL A 16 -6.60 -24.03 -22.76
C VAL A 16 -6.89 -22.97 -21.67
N VAL A 17 -7.97 -22.22 -21.78
CA VAL A 17 -8.34 -21.21 -20.76
C VAL A 17 -8.80 -21.88 -19.46
N GLU A 18 -9.56 -22.96 -19.55
CA GLU A 18 -10.01 -23.74 -18.38
C GLU A 18 -8.83 -24.37 -17.63
N GLU A 19 -7.87 -24.93 -18.37
CA GLU A 19 -6.63 -25.47 -17.78
C GLU A 19 -5.80 -24.39 -17.09
N CYS A 20 -5.76 -23.16 -17.65
CA CYS A 20 -5.15 -22.01 -17.00
C CYS A 20 -5.91 -21.52 -15.76
N SER A 21 -7.18 -21.88 -15.59
CA SER A 21 -8.00 -21.48 -14.44
C SER A 21 -7.84 -22.41 -13.23
N GLN A 22 -7.12 -23.53 -13.38
CA GLN A 22 -6.86 -24.46 -12.29
C GLN A 22 -5.93 -23.87 -11.23
N PRO A 23 -6.16 -24.12 -9.93
CA PRO A 23 -5.30 -23.62 -8.87
C PRO A 23 -3.88 -24.18 -9.01
N GLY A 24 -2.90 -23.29 -9.14
CA GLY A 24 -1.49 -23.64 -9.34
C GLY A 24 -1.05 -23.78 -10.80
N ALA A 25 -1.95 -23.65 -11.77
CA ALA A 25 -1.58 -23.64 -13.19
C ALA A 25 -0.96 -22.28 -13.57
N SER A 26 0.21 -22.32 -14.22
CA SER A 26 0.81 -21.13 -14.83
C SER A 26 0.39 -21.00 -16.28
N VAL A 27 -0.13 -19.83 -16.67
CA VAL A 27 -0.52 -19.54 -18.06
C VAL A 27 0.63 -19.80 -19.04
N ALA A 28 1.87 -19.47 -18.65
CA ALA A 28 3.04 -19.73 -19.48
C ALA A 28 3.35 -21.23 -19.58
N GLY A 29 3.18 -21.98 -18.49
CA GLY A 29 3.37 -23.43 -18.47
C GLY A 29 2.35 -24.14 -19.36
N VAL A 30 1.06 -23.80 -19.23
CA VAL A 30 0.00 -24.35 -20.08
C VAL A 30 0.25 -23.98 -21.55
N ALA A 31 0.63 -22.73 -21.84
CA ALA A 31 0.97 -22.33 -23.20
C ALA A 31 2.11 -23.15 -23.79
N LEU A 32 3.18 -23.41 -23.02
CA LEU A 32 4.31 -24.24 -23.46
C LEU A 32 3.90 -25.69 -23.73
N SER A 33 3.08 -26.30 -22.87
CA SER A 33 2.57 -27.67 -23.06
C SER A 33 1.76 -27.81 -24.36
N HIS A 34 1.04 -26.76 -24.76
CA HIS A 34 0.25 -26.72 -26.00
C HIS A 34 1.01 -26.14 -27.20
N GLY A 35 2.29 -25.77 -27.06
CA GLY A 35 3.08 -25.13 -28.11
C GLY A 35 2.55 -23.75 -28.55
N LEU A 36 1.87 -23.05 -27.64
CA LEU A 36 1.24 -21.76 -27.86
C LEU A 36 2.09 -20.61 -27.30
N ASN A 37 1.89 -19.42 -27.85
CA ASN A 37 2.42 -18.20 -27.28
C ASN A 37 1.57 -17.77 -26.07
N ALA A 38 2.17 -17.56 -24.90
CA ALA A 38 1.46 -17.10 -23.70
C ALA A 38 0.64 -15.81 -23.92
N ASN A 39 1.10 -14.92 -24.80
CA ASN A 39 0.35 -13.70 -25.17
C ASN A 39 -0.97 -14.01 -25.87
N LEU A 40 -1.04 -15.10 -26.64
CA LEU A 40 -2.24 -15.56 -27.30
C LEU A 40 -3.25 -16.08 -26.27
N VAL A 41 -2.77 -16.85 -25.29
CA VAL A 41 -3.58 -17.38 -24.19
C VAL A 41 -4.14 -16.25 -23.33
N HIS A 42 -3.32 -15.26 -22.95
CA HIS A 42 -3.79 -14.05 -22.25
C HIS A 42 -4.87 -13.28 -23.03
N LYS A 43 -4.79 -13.24 -24.37
CA LYS A 43 -5.83 -12.62 -25.21
C LYS A 43 -7.12 -13.44 -25.26
N TRP A 44 -7.06 -14.76 -25.03
CA TRP A 44 -8.26 -15.60 -24.93
C TRP A 44 -8.90 -15.48 -23.55
N ILE A 45 -8.11 -15.55 -22.48
CA ILE A 45 -8.58 -15.35 -21.10
C ILE A 45 -9.32 -14.02 -20.95
N ARG A 46 -8.71 -12.90 -21.40
CA ARG A 46 -9.35 -11.57 -21.34
C ARG A 46 -10.65 -11.51 -22.12
N ARG A 47 -10.73 -12.15 -23.29
CA ARG A 47 -11.96 -12.16 -24.09
C ARG A 47 -13.07 -12.96 -23.41
N GLN A 48 -12.73 -14.05 -22.73
CA GLN A 48 -13.69 -14.85 -21.99
C GLN A 48 -14.19 -14.13 -20.73
N GLN A 49 -13.29 -13.46 -19.99
CA GLN A 49 -13.66 -12.62 -18.84
C GLN A 49 -14.52 -11.42 -19.25
N ALA A 50 -14.26 -10.79 -20.40
CA ALA A 50 -15.08 -9.69 -20.91
C ALA A 50 -16.50 -10.11 -21.33
N GLN A 51 -16.73 -11.41 -21.56
CA GLN A 51 -18.07 -11.94 -21.82
C GLN A 51 -18.82 -12.35 -20.55
N LEU A 52 -18.10 -12.54 -19.44
CA LEU A 52 -18.75 -12.70 -18.15
C LEU A 52 -19.31 -11.33 -17.73
N PRO A 53 -20.51 -11.28 -17.13
CA PRO A 53 -21.01 -10.05 -16.53
C PRO A 53 -19.93 -9.53 -15.59
N ALA A 54 -19.47 -8.30 -15.84
CA ALA A 54 -18.42 -7.69 -15.04
C ALA A 54 -18.88 -7.68 -13.59
N VAL A 55 -18.33 -8.59 -12.78
CA VAL A 55 -18.50 -8.50 -11.34
C VAL A 55 -17.77 -7.22 -10.97
N PRO A 56 -18.46 -6.17 -10.51
CA PRO A 56 -17.76 -4.95 -10.14
C PRO A 56 -16.74 -5.36 -9.08
N SER A 57 -15.49 -4.93 -9.25
CA SER A 57 -14.51 -5.00 -8.18
C SER A 57 -15.09 -4.16 -7.05
N SER A 58 -15.79 -4.79 -6.12
CA SER A 58 -16.35 -4.10 -4.98
C SER A 58 -15.17 -3.66 -4.13
N PHE A 59 -15.07 -2.36 -3.91
CA PHE A 59 -14.17 -1.84 -2.90
C PHE A 59 -14.65 -2.40 -1.57
N ILE A 60 -13.90 -3.33 -1.00
CA ILE A 60 -14.15 -3.82 0.35
C ILE A 60 -13.60 -2.73 1.28
N PRO A 61 -14.44 -2.01 2.02
CA PRO A 61 -13.94 -1.03 2.98
C PRO A 61 -13.20 -1.82 4.07
N ILE A 62 -11.88 -1.64 4.11
CA ILE A 62 -11.07 -2.11 5.22
C ILE A 62 -11.32 -1.11 6.36
N PRO A 63 -11.92 -1.52 7.49
CA PRO A 63 -12.05 -0.62 8.62
C PRO A 63 -10.65 -0.24 9.08
N LEU A 64 -10.28 1.04 8.87
CA LEU A 64 -9.15 1.62 9.57
C LEU A 64 -9.54 1.63 11.04
N VAL A 65 -9.02 0.65 11.80
CA VAL A 65 -8.94 0.78 13.25
C VAL A 65 -8.17 2.08 13.46
N PRO A 66 -8.77 3.11 14.10
CA PRO A 66 -8.03 4.34 14.38
C PRO A 66 -6.79 3.91 15.15
N SER A 67 -5.64 4.09 14.51
CA SER A 67 -4.36 3.99 15.19
C SER A 67 -4.48 4.84 16.45
N LEU A 68 -4.11 4.24 17.58
CA LEU A 68 -3.85 4.88 18.86
C LEU A 68 -3.38 6.33 18.68
N PRO A 69 -3.79 7.26 19.57
CA PRO A 69 -3.62 8.69 19.40
C PRO A 69 -2.23 8.98 18.83
N ALA A 70 -2.23 9.78 17.77
CA ALA A 70 -1.06 10.22 17.04
C ALA A 70 0.16 10.25 17.97
N THR A 71 1.23 9.53 17.59
CA THR A 71 2.55 9.76 18.17
C THR A 71 2.71 11.25 18.35
N PRO A 72 2.98 11.76 19.58
CA PRO A 72 3.02 13.21 19.81
C PRO A 72 3.97 13.79 18.76
N SER A 73 3.40 14.55 17.84
CA SER A 73 4.17 15.34 16.88
C SER A 73 5.13 16.19 17.71
N ALA A 74 6.36 16.42 17.28
CA ALA A 74 7.37 17.14 18.05
C ALA A 74 6.89 18.52 18.59
N ALA A 75 5.82 19.07 18.01
CA ALA A 75 5.10 20.24 18.52
C ALA A 75 4.44 20.07 19.91
N ASP A 76 4.14 18.83 20.33
CA ASP A 76 3.46 18.49 21.60
C ASP A 76 4.45 18.03 22.69
N MET A 77 5.75 17.93 22.38
CA MET A 77 6.78 17.70 23.38
C MET A 77 7.07 19.01 24.14
N ALA A 78 6.28 19.30 25.17
CA ALA A 78 6.59 20.38 26.09
C ALA A 78 7.82 20.04 26.96
N ILE A 79 8.85 20.88 26.91
CA ILE A 79 10.01 20.81 27.79
C ILE A 79 9.60 21.36 29.15
N GLN A 80 9.68 20.54 30.21
CA GLN A 80 9.43 21.00 31.58
C GLN A 80 10.74 21.33 32.29
N ILE A 81 10.93 22.59 32.67
CA ILE A 81 12.09 23.08 33.42
C ILE A 81 11.66 23.28 34.88
N VAL A 82 12.28 22.55 35.80
CA VAL A 82 12.01 22.67 37.24
C VAL A 82 13.20 23.31 37.93
N ILE A 83 13.00 24.52 38.46
CA ILE A 83 14.04 25.29 39.15
C ILE A 83 13.79 25.18 40.66
N PRO A 84 14.72 24.60 41.43
CA PRO A 84 14.63 24.59 42.89
C PRO A 84 14.93 25.98 43.44
N HIS A 85 13.96 26.63 44.07
CA HIS A 85 14.12 27.91 44.77
C HIS A 85 14.00 27.70 46.30
N ARG A 86 14.57 28.61 47.10
CA ARG A 86 14.56 28.51 48.59
C ARG A 86 13.16 28.48 49.21
N VAL A 87 12.13 28.86 48.45
CA VAL A 87 10.72 29.00 48.88
C VAL A 87 9.77 28.08 48.07
N GLY A 88 10.31 27.17 47.25
CA GLY A 88 9.49 26.23 46.45
C GLY A 88 10.12 25.84 45.12
N LYS A 89 9.50 24.90 44.39
CA LYS A 89 9.92 24.52 43.04
C LYS A 89 9.15 25.36 42.02
N LEU A 90 9.84 26.13 41.19
CA LEU A 90 9.23 26.83 40.07
C LEU A 90 9.27 25.92 38.83
N SER A 91 8.10 25.60 38.27
CA SER A 91 7.99 24.74 37.09
C SER A 91 7.56 25.58 35.88
N VAL A 92 8.41 25.63 34.85
CA VAL A 92 8.14 26.30 33.58
C VAL A 92 7.92 25.22 32.51
N GLN A 93 6.81 25.32 31.77
CA GLN A 93 6.57 24.47 30.60
C GLN A 93 6.82 25.26 29.33
N TRP A 94 7.67 24.73 28.46
CA TRP A 94 8.09 25.37 27.21
C TRP A 94 7.71 24.50 26.01
N PRO A 95 7.08 25.05 24.96
CA PRO A 95 6.69 24.26 23.80
C PRO A 95 7.92 23.77 23.01
N GLY A 96 7.92 22.51 22.57
CA GLY A 96 9.02 21.92 21.78
C GLY A 96 9.28 22.59 20.43
N ASN A 97 8.37 23.47 19.99
CA ASN A 97 8.47 24.22 18.74
C ASN A 97 9.35 25.48 18.80
N ASP A 98 9.86 25.87 19.98
CA ASP A 98 10.73 27.05 20.13
C ASP A 98 11.98 26.77 21.00
N PRO A 99 12.98 26.01 20.50
CA PRO A 99 14.17 25.69 21.26
C PRO A 99 15.06 26.91 21.55
N GLU A 100 15.02 27.95 20.71
CA GLU A 100 15.84 29.14 20.88
C GLU A 100 15.37 30.01 22.06
N GLY A 101 14.06 30.18 22.25
CA GLY A 101 13.53 30.91 23.40
C GLY A 101 13.82 30.19 24.72
N CYS A 102 13.76 28.85 24.74
CA CYS A 102 14.18 28.04 25.89
C CYS A 102 15.65 28.28 26.25
N ALA A 103 16.55 28.29 25.26
CA ALA A 103 17.98 28.53 25.49
C ALA A 103 18.26 29.96 26.00
N ARG A 104 17.52 30.98 25.53
CA ARG A 104 17.64 32.35 26.03
C ARG A 104 17.21 32.45 27.50
N PHE A 105 16.07 31.87 27.84
CA PHE A 105 15.57 31.85 29.23
C PHE A 105 16.57 31.16 30.18
N LEU A 106 17.10 29.99 29.81
CA LEU A 106 18.10 29.29 30.62
C LEU A 106 19.39 30.10 30.81
N ARG A 107 19.82 30.87 29.81
CA ARG A 107 21.01 31.73 29.90
C ARG A 107 20.80 32.92 30.84
N GLU A 108 19.61 33.50 30.87
CA GLU A 108 19.29 34.55 31.84
C GLU A 108 19.18 33.99 33.27
N LEU A 109 18.64 32.78 33.42
CA LEU A 109 18.48 32.16 34.73
C LEU A 109 19.81 31.73 35.38
N LEU A 110 20.81 31.38 34.57
CA LEU A 110 22.13 30.94 35.03
C LEU A 110 23.14 32.09 35.20
N LYS A 111 22.70 33.34 35.02
CA LYS A 111 23.52 34.54 35.14
C LYS A 111 23.37 35.18 36.51
#